data_AF-A0AA39J4H6-F1
#
_entry.id   AF-A0AA39J4H6-F1
#
_cell.length_a   1.000
_cell.length_b   1.000
_cell.length_c   1.000
_cell.angle_alpha   90.00
_cell.angle_beta   90.00
_cell.angle_gamma   90.00
#
_symmetry.space_group_name_H-M   'P 1'
#
loop_
_entity.id
_entity.type
_entity.pdbx_description
1 polymer ?
#
loop_
_entity_poly.entity_id
_entity_poly.type
_entity_poly.pdbx_seq_one_letter_code
_entity_poly.pdbx_strand_id
1 'polypeptide(L)'
;MSALLAEATSNQTYLDAVIESANFVQLHLLNPSNIVVDSISLKSNNSCSIDPTLVSCNSGIFIEGLVVLADITHNTSTESLY
;
A
#
# COMPACT_ATOMS: atom_id res chain seq x y z
N MET A 1 -5.85 3.60 5.98
CA MET A 1 -6.71 4.75 6.36
C MET A 1 -7.55 5.27 5.19
N SER A 2 -6.95 5.70 4.07
CA SER A 2 -7.71 6.23 2.92
C SER A 2 -8.74 5.25 2.36
N ALA A 3 -8.45 3.94 2.37
CA ALA A 3 -9.40 2.90 1.96
C ALA A 3 -10.73 2.97 2.75
N LEU A 4 -10.66 2.93 4.08
CA LEU A 4 -11.83 3.00 4.96
C LEU A 4 -12.58 4.33 4.82
N LEU A 5 -11.87 5.44 4.59
CA LEU A 5 -12.51 6.73 4.32
C LEU A 5 -13.23 6.73 2.97
N ALA A 6 -12.64 6.13 1.94
CA ALA A 6 -13.27 5.98 0.63
C ALA A 6 -14.54 5.10 0.73
N GLU A 7 -14.48 3.98 1.47
CA GLU A 7 -15.62 3.11 1.75
C GLU A 7 -16.75 3.87 2.45
N ALA A 8 -16.44 4.51 3.58
CA ALA A 8 -17.44 5.14 4.43
C ALA A 8 -18.08 6.40 3.81
N THR A 9 -17.38 7.08 2.91
CA THR A 9 -17.82 8.38 2.38
C THR A 9 -18.13 8.38 0.90
N SER A 10 -17.76 7.32 0.17
CA SER A 10 -17.81 7.27 -1.30
C SER A 10 -17.14 8.48 -1.97
N ASN A 11 -16.13 9.07 -1.31
CA ASN A 11 -15.47 10.28 -1.78
C ASN A 11 -14.26 9.94 -2.66
N GLN A 12 -14.27 10.48 -3.89
CA GLN A 12 -13.23 10.25 -4.89
C GLN A 12 -11.83 10.62 -4.41
N THR A 13 -11.67 11.68 -3.61
CA THR A 13 -10.35 12.09 -3.10
C THR A 13 -9.71 11.00 -2.24
N TYR A 14 -10.50 10.28 -1.44
CA TYR A 14 -9.97 9.18 -0.64
C TYR A 14 -9.70 7.93 -1.48
N LEU A 15 -10.51 7.70 -2.52
CA LEU A 15 -10.30 6.63 -3.50
C LEU A 15 -8.99 6.84 -4.26
N ASP A 16 -8.75 8.04 -4.79
CA ASP A 16 -7.51 8.38 -5.49
C ASP A 16 -6.30 8.23 -4.54
N ALA A 17 -6.44 8.72 -3.30
CA ALA A 17 -5.37 8.62 -2.31
C ALA A 17 -4.98 7.18 -1.96
N VAL A 18 -5.94 6.25 -1.85
CA VAL A 18 -5.61 4.84 -1.58
C VAL A 18 -4.98 4.17 -2.81
N ILE A 19 -5.44 4.48 -4.02
CA ILE A 19 -4.85 3.94 -5.27
C ILE A 19 -3.39 4.36 -5.39
N GLU A 20 -3.10 5.65 -5.24
CA GLU A 20 -1.73 6.17 -5.33
C GLU A 20 -0.84 5.63 -4.22
N SER A 21 -1.37 5.50 -2.99
CA SER A 21 -0.63 4.91 -1.88
C SER A 21 -0.31 3.43 -2.12
N ALA A 22 -1.27 2.67 -2.66
CA ALA A 22 -1.07 1.25 -2.95
C ALA A 22 -0.02 1.05 -4.05
N ASN A 23 -0.09 1.85 -5.11
CA ASN A 23 0.90 1.84 -6.19
C ASN A 23 2.31 2.15 -5.67
N PHE A 24 2.46 3.15 -4.80
CA PHE A 24 3.75 3.50 -4.21
C PHE A 24 4.35 2.32 -3.42
N VAL A 25 3.57 1.65 -2.57
CA VAL A 25 4.03 0.49 -1.80
C VAL A 25 4.43 -0.66 -2.74
N GLN A 26 3.63 -0.94 -3.77
CA GLN A 26 3.94 -2.00 -4.74
C GLN A 26 5.24 -1.74 -5.50
N LEU A 27 5.47 -0.50 -5.93
CA LEU A 27 6.62 -0.15 -6.75
C LEU A 27 7.92 0.00 -5.96
N HIS A 28 7.85 0.36 -4.67
CA HIS A 28 9.03 0.80 -3.92
C HIS A 28 9.27 0.08 -2.60
N LEU A 29 8.27 -0.59 -2.03
CA LEU A 29 8.38 -1.20 -0.70
C LEU A 29 8.06 -2.70 -0.67
N LEU A 30 7.64 -3.30 -1.79
CA LEU A 30 7.61 -4.76 -1.90
C LEU A 30 8.99 -5.30 -2.22
N ASN A 31 9.44 -6.24 -1.39
CA ASN A 31 10.62 -7.04 -1.70
C ASN A 31 10.27 -8.15 -2.73
N PRO A 32 11.27 -8.90 -3.24
CA PRO A 32 11.02 -9.99 -4.21
C PRO A 32 10.14 -11.15 -3.70
N SER A 33 9.84 -11.19 -2.40
CA SER A 33 8.95 -12.17 -1.78
C SER A 33 7.56 -11.59 -1.46
N ASN A 34 7.22 -10.42 -2.02
CA ASN A 34 5.96 -9.70 -1.82
C ASN A 34 5.71 -9.30 -0.35
N ILE A 35 6.76 -9.09 0.43
CA ILE A 35 6.67 -8.58 1.80
C ILE A 35 6.94 -7.08 1.79
N VAL A 36 6.10 -6.32 2.48
CA VAL A 36 6.28 -4.88 2.68
C VAL A 36 7.45 -4.66 3.64
N VAL A 37 8.50 -4.02 3.15
CA VAL A 37 9.68 -3.58 3.92
C VAL A 37 9.37 -2.31 4.72
N ASP A 38 10.27 -1.90 5.61
CA ASP A 38 9.97 -0.86 6.60
C ASP A 38 9.81 0.54 6.01
N SER A 39 10.83 1.04 5.31
CA SER A 39 10.84 2.45 4.93
C SER A 39 11.82 2.77 3.81
N ILE A 40 11.69 3.99 3.26
CA ILE A 40 12.62 4.58 2.31
C ILE A 40 13.28 5.81 2.93
N SER A 41 14.61 5.91 2.82
CA SER A 41 15.37 6.98 3.45
C SER A 41 15.62 8.15 2.51
N LEU A 42 15.07 9.33 2.83
CA LEU A 42 15.32 10.58 2.09
C LEU A 42 16.59 11.32 2.56
N LYS A 43 17.45 10.69 3.37
CA LYS A 43 18.71 11.31 3.79
C LYS A 43 19.57 11.58 2.56
N SER A 44 20.19 12.75 2.50
CA SER A 44 20.94 13.24 1.33
C SER A 44 22.05 12.31 0.87
N ASN A 45 22.57 11.47 1.76
CA ASN A 45 23.63 10.48 1.50
C ASN A 45 23.11 9.06 1.20
N ASN A 46 21.80 8.82 1.28
CA ASN A 46 21.22 7.49 1.21
C ASN A 46 20.49 7.21 -0.11
N SER A 47 20.38 8.19 -1.03
CA SER A 47 19.82 7.99 -2.39
C SER A 47 18.51 7.20 -2.42
N CYS A 48 17.57 7.51 -1.51
CA CYS A 48 16.31 6.77 -1.38
C CYS A 48 16.51 5.28 -1.06
N SER A 49 17.48 4.94 -0.20
CA SER A 49 17.73 3.55 0.19
C SER A 49 16.55 2.97 0.97
N ILE A 50 16.23 1.73 0.67
CA ILE A 50 15.21 0.95 1.37
C ILE A 50 15.80 0.38 2.66
N ASP A 51 15.06 0.48 3.77
CA ASP A 51 15.31 -0.30 4.97
C ASP A 51 14.67 -1.69 4.80
N PRO A 52 15.46 -2.78 4.71
CA PRO A 52 14.96 -4.12 4.45
C PRO A 52 14.32 -4.79 5.67
N THR A 53 14.20 -4.10 6.80
CA THR A 53 13.59 -4.62 8.02
C THR A 53 12.15 -5.07 7.74
N LEU A 54 11.82 -6.28 8.18
CA LEU A 54 10.50 -6.87 8.00
C LEU A 54 9.71 -6.77 9.30
N VAL A 55 8.64 -5.98 9.27
CA VAL A 55 7.68 -5.87 10.36
C VAL A 55 6.33 -6.35 9.86
N SER A 56 5.78 -7.40 10.51
CA SER A 56 4.53 -8.04 10.08
C SER A 56 3.36 -7.05 9.94
N CYS A 57 3.33 -6.04 10.81
CA CYS A 57 2.33 -4.98 10.79
C CYS A 57 2.27 -4.22 9.45
N ASN A 58 3.42 -3.98 8.81
CA ASN A 58 3.48 -3.23 7.54
C ASN A 58 2.73 -3.97 6.43
N SER A 59 2.95 -5.29 6.33
CA SER A 59 2.23 -6.13 5.37
C SER A 59 0.76 -6.29 5.77
N GLY A 60 0.46 -6.44 7.07
CA GLY A 60 -0.91 -6.56 7.57
C GLY A 60 -1.79 -5.37 7.22
N ILE A 61 -1.32 -4.14 7.52
CA ILE A 61 -2.06 -2.91 7.22
C ILE A 61 -2.19 -2.68 5.71
N PHE A 62 -1.16 -3.06 4.94
CA PHE A 62 -1.21 -2.96 3.49
C PHE A 62 -2.27 -3.89 2.89
N ILE A 63 -2.31 -5.15 3.34
CA ILE A 63 -3.32 -6.13 2.94
C ILE A 63 -4.74 -5.66 3.31
N GLU A 64 -4.94 -5.16 4.52
CA GLU A 64 -6.23 -4.60 4.96
C GLU A 64 -6.71 -3.50 4.00
N GLY A 65 -5.82 -2.56 3.66
CA GLY A 65 -6.12 -1.49 2.71
C GLY A 65 -6.47 -2.00 1.31
N LEU A 66 -5.77 -3.02 0.81
CA LEU A 66 -6.03 -3.61 -0.51
C LEU A 66 -7.38 -4.34 -0.57
N VAL A 67 -7.75 -5.06 0.49
CA VAL A 67 -9.04 -5.77 0.56
C VAL A 67 -10.20 -4.78 0.48
N VAL A 68 -10.14 -3.70 1.26
CA VAL A 68 -11.16 -2.65 1.22
C VAL A 68 -11.19 -1.96 -0.14
N LEU A 69 -10.03 -1.67 -0.74
CA LEU A 69 -9.97 -1.10 -2.09
C LEU A 69 -10.60 -2.02 -3.15
N ALA A 70 -10.35 -3.33 -3.06
CA ALA A 70 -10.92 -4.32 -3.96
C ALA A 70 -12.47 -4.33 -3.88
N ASP A 71 -13.00 -4.28 -2.66
CA ASP A 71 -14.44 -4.25 -2.42
C ASP A 71 -15.10 -3.00 -3.02
N ILE A 72 -14.56 -1.80 -2.75
CA ILE A 72 -15.10 -0.52 -3.25
C ILE A 72 -15.05 -0.45 -4.78
N THR A 73 -13.96 -0.91 -5.39
CA THR A 73 -13.76 -0.77 -6.85
C THR A 73 -14.44 -1.88 -7.65
N HIS A 74 -14.94 -2.92 -6.99
CA HIS A 74 -15.39 -4.17 -7.61
C HIS A 74 -14.37 -4.73 -8.61
N ASN A 75 -13.07 -4.48 -8.37
CA ASN A 75 -11.99 -4.86 -9.25
C ASN A 75 -11.30 -6.11 -8.70
N THR A 76 -11.58 -7.25 -9.33
CA THR A 76 -10.97 -8.55 -8.99
C THR A 76 -9.49 -8.62 -9.34
N SER A 77 -8.94 -7.68 -10.13
CA SER A 77 -7.49 -7.61 -10.38
C SER A 77 -6.69 -7.25 -9.12
N THR A 78 -7.35 -6.70 -8.09
CA THR A 78 -6.76 -6.46 -6.76
C THR A 78 -6.76 -7.73 -5.88
N GLU A 79 -7.57 -8.75 -6.22
CA GLU A 79 -7.58 -10.05 -5.53
C GLU A 79 -6.41 -10.95 -5.97
N SER A 80 -5.83 -10.72 -7.15
CA SER A 80 -4.69 -11.50 -7.68
C SER A 80 -3.32 -11.14 -7.09
N LEU A 81 -3.29 -10.31 -6.03
CA LEU A 81 -2.06 -9.96 -5.28
C LEU A 81 -1.78 -10.94 -4.13
N TYR A 82 -2.53 -12.03 -4.03
CA TYR A 82 -2.30 -13.15 -3.12
C TYR A 82 -1.56 -14.31 -3.79
#